data_AF-A0A433SJW9-F1
#
_entry.id   AF-A0A433SJW9-F1
#
_cell.length_a   1.000
_cell.length_b   1.000
_cell.length_c   1.000
_cell.angle_alpha   90.00
_cell.angle_beta   90.00
_cell.angle_gamma   90.00
#
_symmetry.space_group_name_H-M   'P 1'
#
loop_
_entity.id
_entity.type
_entity.pdbx_description
1 polymer ?
#
loop_
_entity_poly.entity_id
_entity_poly.type
_entity_poly.pdbx_seq_one_letter_code
_entity_poly.pdbx_strand_id
1 'polypeptide(L)'
;DDIQLGCRELRARRYITDGFCTSETPIKEVVCAGNCLPIRDMPWYAEFIKTMSRNKLREYHCVEDYTRLKKVTLLCKDGTVKTYRIKVVKSCRCERVGSRRNRTSPDRGRRKGRRRKRKGKNGDRDKKKRRRERRRRRRKNKKTGVVRERERGRNAARNNDASNSEKKRSSSKTRSGS
;
A
#
# COMPACT_ATOMS: atom_id res chain seq x y z
N ASP A 1 23.93 -21.39 26.25
CA ASP A 1 22.79 -21.82 25.41
C ASP A 1 22.92 -21.21 24.02
N ASP A 2 23.17 -22.02 22.99
CA ASP A 2 23.22 -21.55 21.61
C ASP A 2 21.83 -21.05 21.17
N ILE A 3 21.71 -19.76 20.85
CA ILE A 3 20.48 -19.19 20.31
C ILE A 3 20.28 -19.75 18.91
N GLN A 4 19.50 -20.82 18.80
CA GLN A 4 19.18 -21.43 17.51
C GLN A 4 18.30 -20.47 16.69
N LEU A 5 18.95 -19.79 15.74
CA LEU A 5 18.30 -18.84 14.83
C LEU A 5 17.45 -19.61 13.81
N GLY A 6 16.13 -19.42 13.88
CA GLY A 6 15.18 -20.09 13.00
C GLY A 6 13.85 -20.41 13.68
N CYS A 7 12.80 -20.54 12.87
CA CYS A 7 11.51 -21.03 13.32
C CYS A 7 11.54 -22.55 13.36
N ARG A 8 11.54 -23.11 14.57
CA ARG A 8 11.54 -24.55 14.84
C ARG A 8 10.12 -25.09 14.87
N GLU A 9 9.90 -26.19 14.17
CA GLU A 9 8.64 -26.93 14.17
C GLU A 9 8.69 -28.03 15.24
N LEU A 10 7.97 -27.83 16.35
CA LEU A 10 7.85 -28.83 17.40
C LEU A 10 6.61 -29.71 17.15
N ARG A 11 6.78 -31.02 17.00
CA ARG A 11 5.64 -31.93 16.79
C ARG A 11 5.06 -32.37 18.13
N ALA A 12 3.82 -31.97 18.40
CA ALA A 12 3.09 -32.30 19.63
C ALA A 12 1.94 -33.26 19.36
N ARG A 13 1.60 -34.07 20.36
CA ARG A 13 0.38 -34.88 20.42
C ARG A 13 -0.42 -34.40 21.62
N ARG A 14 -1.64 -33.92 21.40
CA ARG A 14 -2.52 -33.51 22.50
C ARG A 14 -3.89 -34.14 22.40
N TYR A 15 -4.45 -34.48 23.55
CA TYR A 15 -5.85 -34.80 23.71
C TYR A 15 -6.66 -33.52 23.82
N ILE A 16 -7.90 -33.55 23.32
CA ILE A 16 -8.82 -32.44 23.42
C ILE A 16 -9.85 -32.75 24.48
N THR A 17 -10.03 -31.81 25.39
CA THR A 17 -11.00 -31.90 26.47
C THR A 17 -11.92 -30.69 26.43
N ASP A 18 -13.21 -30.92 26.64
CA ASP A 18 -14.25 -29.90 26.76
C ASP A 18 -15.12 -30.27 27.97
N GLY A 19 -14.82 -29.68 29.14
CA GLY A 19 -15.44 -30.08 30.41
C GLY A 19 -15.24 -31.57 30.70
N PHE A 20 -16.34 -32.33 30.78
CA PHE A 20 -16.35 -33.78 31.02
C PHE A 20 -16.19 -34.65 29.76
N CYS A 21 -15.93 -34.04 28.61
CA CYS A 21 -15.77 -34.75 27.33
C CYS A 21 -14.31 -34.78 26.90
N THR A 22 -13.82 -35.95 26.49
CA THR A 22 -12.41 -36.16 26.07
C THR A 22 -12.35 -36.85 24.70
N SER A 23 -11.36 -36.49 23.89
CA SER A 23 -11.10 -37.17 22.62
C SER A 23 -10.49 -38.55 22.86
N GLU A 24 -10.98 -39.58 22.17
CA GLU A 24 -10.39 -40.92 22.24
C GLU A 24 -8.99 -40.97 21.62
N THR A 25 -8.78 -40.22 20.53
CA THR A 25 -7.51 -40.22 19.79
C THR A 25 -6.77 -38.88 19.91
N PRO A 26 -5.46 -38.89 20.19
CA PRO A 26 -4.68 -37.68 20.28
C PRO A 26 -4.47 -37.05 18.90
N ILE A 27 -4.45 -35.73 18.86
CA ILE A 27 -4.21 -34.96 17.64
C ILE A 27 -2.73 -34.67 17.51
N LYS A 28 -2.17 -35.03 16.35
CA LYS A 28 -0.81 -34.67 15.94
C LYS A 28 -0.81 -33.28 15.31
N GLU A 29 -0.14 -32.33 15.95
CA GLU A 29 0.00 -30.95 15.47
C GLU A 29 1.46 -30.49 15.54
N VAL A 30 1.75 -29.39 14.84
CA VAL A 30 3.02 -28.67 14.96
C VAL A 30 2.81 -27.45 15.84
N VAL A 31 3.75 -27.16 16.72
CA VAL A 31 3.82 -25.93 17.53
C VAL A 31 5.00 -25.12 17.00
N CYS A 32 4.74 -23.86 16.67
CA CYS A 32 5.77 -22.95 16.18
C CYS A 32 6.57 -22.40 17.36
N ALA A 33 7.86 -22.72 17.43
CA ALA A 33 8.77 -22.25 18.46
C ALA A 33 10.04 -21.65 17.84
N GLY A 34 10.76 -20.80 18.57
CA GLY A 34 12.04 -20.24 18.11
C GLY A 34 11.96 -18.81 17.54
N ASN A 35 13.14 -18.23 17.34
CA ASN A 35 13.34 -16.83 17.02
C ASN A 35 13.97 -16.67 15.64
N CYS A 36 13.30 -15.94 14.76
CA CYS A 36 13.64 -15.88 13.34
C CYS A 36 14.78 -14.93 12.99
N LEU A 37 14.88 -13.81 13.70
CA LEU A 37 15.89 -12.76 13.48
C LEU A 37 15.77 -11.75 14.63
N PRO A 38 16.43 -11.99 15.76
CA PRO A 38 16.55 -11.00 16.81
C PRO A 38 17.60 -9.97 16.39
N ILE A 39 17.27 -9.11 15.42
CA ILE A 39 18.18 -8.03 14.97
C ILE A 39 18.60 -7.16 16.18
N ARG A 40 17.73 -7.07 17.21
CA ARG A 40 17.98 -6.36 18.47
C ARG A 40 19.07 -6.95 19.35
N ASP A 41 19.30 -8.26 19.29
CA ASP A 41 20.25 -8.95 20.16
C ASP A 41 21.63 -9.06 19.51
N MET A 42 21.81 -8.46 18.33
CA MET A 42 23.06 -8.52 17.59
C MET A 42 24.03 -7.43 18.09
N PRO A 43 25.33 -7.74 18.32
CA PRO A 43 26.29 -6.77 18.85
C PRO A 43 26.40 -5.48 18.04
N TRP A 44 26.23 -5.56 16.71
CA TRP A 44 26.29 -4.42 15.80
C TRP A 44 24.96 -3.69 15.62
N TYR A 45 23.92 -4.06 16.37
CA TYR A 45 22.57 -3.49 16.24
C TYR A 45 22.56 -1.97 16.43
N ALA A 46 23.22 -1.49 17.49
CA ALA A 46 23.23 -0.07 17.86
C ALA A 46 23.78 0.83 16.73
N GLU A 47 24.85 0.40 16.06
CA GLU A 47 25.43 1.11 14.92
C GLU A 47 24.53 1.04 13.68
N PHE A 48 23.85 -0.09 13.48
CA PHE A 48 22.95 -0.33 12.36
C PHE A 48 21.66 0.52 12.44
N ILE A 49 21.11 0.79 13.64
CA ILE A 49 19.95 1.69 13.78
C ILE A 49 20.32 3.14 13.45
N LYS A 50 21.53 3.57 13.81
CA LYS A 50 21.98 4.97 13.63
C LYS A 50 21.97 5.38 12.15
N THR A 51 22.25 4.43 11.26
CA THR A 51 22.31 4.63 9.80
C THR A 51 21.07 4.17 9.04
N MET A 52 20.21 3.30 9.62
CA MET A 52 18.98 2.83 8.96
C MET A 52 17.67 3.25 9.62
N SER A 53 16.70 3.64 8.79
CA SER A 53 15.31 3.88 9.19
C SER A 53 14.74 2.74 10.05
N ARG A 54 14.10 3.07 11.19
CA ARG A 54 13.34 2.15 12.07
C ARG A 54 12.38 1.22 11.29
N ASN A 55 11.93 1.61 10.10
CA ASN A 55 11.08 0.78 9.25
C ASN A 55 11.80 -0.42 8.60
N LYS A 56 13.13 -0.34 8.43
CA LYS A 56 13.95 -1.45 7.92
C LYS A 56 14.20 -2.51 9.00
N LEU A 57 14.17 -2.13 10.28
CA LEU A 57 14.33 -3.01 11.46
C LEU A 57 13.04 -3.73 11.89
N ARG A 58 12.12 -3.98 10.94
CA ARG A 58 10.90 -4.72 11.26
C ARG A 58 11.27 -6.14 11.65
N GLU A 59 10.90 -6.47 12.87
CA GLU A 59 11.16 -7.75 13.50
C GLU A 59 10.52 -8.89 12.69
N TYR A 60 11.21 -10.02 12.61
CA TYR A 60 10.65 -11.25 12.06
C TYR A 60 10.21 -12.12 13.21
N HIS A 61 8.97 -12.63 13.14
CA HIS A 61 8.46 -13.59 14.12
C HIS A 61 8.20 -14.94 13.47
N CYS A 62 8.35 -15.99 14.26
CA CYS A 62 7.93 -17.34 13.91
C CYS A 62 6.40 -17.38 13.97
N VAL A 63 5.75 -17.66 12.83
CA VAL A 63 4.29 -17.67 12.68
C VAL A 63 3.82 -18.95 12.00
N GLU A 64 2.56 -19.29 12.24
CA GLU A 64 1.88 -20.38 11.56
C GLU A 64 1.76 -20.11 10.05
N ASP A 65 2.17 -21.05 9.21
CA ASP A 65 2.06 -20.93 7.75
C ASP A 65 0.90 -21.74 7.20
N TYR A 66 0.97 -23.07 7.31
CA TYR A 66 -0.10 -23.97 6.88
C TYR A 66 -0.90 -24.50 8.07
N THR A 67 -2.20 -24.27 8.03
CA THR A 67 -3.14 -24.71 9.05
C THR A 67 -4.30 -25.46 8.40
N ARG A 68 -4.69 -26.60 8.97
CA ARG A 68 -5.80 -27.44 8.48
C ARG A 68 -6.84 -27.59 9.58
N LEU A 69 -8.12 -27.53 9.22
CA LEU A 69 -9.20 -27.88 10.14
C LEU A 69 -9.36 -29.41 10.19
N LYS A 70 -9.33 -29.98 11.39
CA LYS A 70 -9.56 -31.41 11.64
C LYS A 70 -10.86 -31.58 12.41
N LYS A 71 -11.70 -32.53 11.98
CA LYS A 71 -12.89 -32.97 12.71
C LYS A 71 -12.45 -33.94 13.82
N VAL A 72 -12.92 -33.71 15.04
CA VAL A 72 -12.55 -34.48 16.23
C VAL A 72 -13.83 -34.79 16.99
N THR A 73 -14.00 -36.06 17.35
CA THR A 73 -15.08 -36.55 18.18
C THR A 73 -14.61 -36.62 19.63
N LEU A 74 -15.42 -36.12 20.54
CA LEU A 74 -15.23 -36.22 21.98
C LEU A 74 -16.31 -37.12 22.56
N LEU A 75 -15.92 -38.00 23.47
CA LEU A 75 -16.81 -38.82 24.26
C LEU A 75 -16.98 -38.17 25.64
N CYS A 76 -18.21 -37.91 26.03
CA CYS A 76 -18.55 -37.40 27.35
C CYS A 76 -18.83 -38.54 28.33
N LYS A 77 -18.68 -38.29 29.63
CA LYS A 77 -19.03 -39.27 30.69
C LYS A 77 -20.49 -39.72 30.62
N ASP A 78 -21.38 -38.86 30.14
CA ASP A 78 -22.82 -39.16 29.94
C ASP A 78 -23.10 -40.05 28.71
N GLY A 79 -22.07 -40.53 28.01
CA GLY A 79 -22.19 -41.34 26.78
C GLY A 79 -22.48 -40.53 25.52
N THR A 80 -22.69 -39.22 25.63
CA THR A 80 -22.92 -38.35 24.46
C THR A 80 -21.64 -38.13 23.65
N VAL A 81 -21.79 -38.02 22.34
CA VAL A 81 -20.68 -37.77 21.41
C VAL A 81 -20.79 -36.36 20.83
N LYS A 82 -19.81 -35.52 21.13
CA LYS A 82 -19.71 -34.17 20.56
C LYS A 82 -18.68 -34.13 19.45
N THR A 83 -18.94 -33.34 18.42
CA THR A 83 -18.00 -33.22 17.30
C THR A 83 -17.59 -31.77 17.05
N TYR A 84 -16.28 -31.53 17.06
CA TYR A 84 -15.71 -30.21 16.85
C TYR A 84 -14.79 -30.15 15.64
N ARG A 85 -14.59 -28.94 15.10
CA ARG A 85 -13.62 -28.64 14.04
C ARG A 85 -12.52 -27.78 14.64
N ILE A 86 -11.34 -28.36 14.78
CA ILE A 86 -10.20 -27.73 15.45
C ILE A 86 -9.14 -27.39 14.42
N LYS A 87 -8.48 -26.24 14.61
CA LYS A 87 -7.36 -25.81 13.79
C LYS A 87 -6.09 -26.54 14.21
N VAL A 88 -5.46 -27.24 13.27
CA VAL A 88 -4.21 -27.97 13.44
C VAL A 88 -3.15 -27.33 12.56
N VAL A 89 -2.07 -26.86 13.17
CA VAL A 89 -0.92 -26.30 12.46
C VAL A 89 -0.06 -27.45 11.91
N LYS A 90 0.45 -27.30 10.68
CA LYS A 90 1.33 -28.28 10.02
C LYS A 90 2.71 -27.74 9.69
N SER A 91 2.83 -26.43 9.46
CA SER A 91 4.12 -25.81 9.19
C SER A 91 4.19 -24.40 9.77
N CYS A 92 5.41 -23.98 10.04
CA CYS A 92 5.74 -22.68 10.60
C CYS A 92 6.75 -21.97 9.70
N ARG A 93 6.72 -20.64 9.68
CA ARG A 93 7.69 -19.86 8.93
C ARG A 93 8.04 -18.56 9.63
N CYS A 94 9.18 -18.01 9.25
CA CYS A 94 9.56 -16.65 9.63
C CYS A 94 8.82 -15.63 8.76
N GLU A 95 8.07 -14.75 9.40
CA GLU A 95 7.38 -13.67 8.72
C GLU A 95 7.72 -12.31 9.33
N ARG A 96 8.03 -11.35 8.45
CA ARG A 96 8.29 -9.96 8.82
C ARG A 96 7.02 -9.30 9.34
N VAL A 97 7.09 -8.66 10.50
CA VAL A 97 5.95 -7.95 11.09
C VAL A 97 5.55 -6.77 10.22
N GLY A 98 4.47 -6.97 9.50
CA GLY A 98 3.72 -5.89 8.88
C GLY A 98 2.95 -5.11 9.94
N SER A 99 3.05 -3.78 9.96
CA SER A 99 2.29 -2.86 10.85
C SER A 99 0.75 -3.05 10.86
N ARG A 100 0.16 -3.97 10.08
CA ARG A 100 -1.30 -4.15 9.96
C ARG A 100 -1.77 -5.61 9.78
N ARG A 101 -1.31 -6.56 10.61
CA ARG A 101 -1.99 -7.87 10.72
C ARG A 101 -2.53 -8.07 12.13
N ASN A 102 -3.77 -7.64 12.34
CA ASN A 102 -4.50 -7.96 13.56
C ASN A 102 -4.86 -9.46 13.51
N ARG A 103 -4.36 -10.26 14.46
CA ARG A 103 -4.62 -11.71 14.52
C ARG A 103 -6.06 -12.05 14.97
N THR A 104 -6.84 -11.05 15.36
CA THR A 104 -8.21 -11.19 15.85
C THR A 104 -9.29 -11.24 14.76
N SER A 105 -8.93 -11.40 13.48
CA SER A 105 -9.97 -11.68 12.48
C SER A 105 -10.49 -13.11 12.69
N PRO A 106 -11.78 -13.31 13.02
CA PRO A 106 -12.36 -14.65 13.07
C PRO A 106 -12.22 -15.26 11.68
N ASP A 107 -12.01 -16.57 11.64
CA ASP A 107 -11.87 -17.39 10.44
C ASP A 107 -12.93 -17.05 9.38
N ARG A 108 -12.64 -16.06 8.53
CA ARG A 108 -13.34 -15.92 7.24
C ARG A 108 -12.65 -16.92 6.35
N GLY A 109 -13.16 -18.15 6.41
CA GLY A 109 -12.68 -19.30 5.65
C GLY A 109 -12.15 -18.88 4.29
N ARG A 110 -10.98 -19.41 3.94
CA ARG A 110 -10.30 -19.24 2.65
C ARG A 110 -11.27 -19.47 1.48
N ARG A 111 -12.03 -18.44 1.12
CA ARG A 111 -12.55 -18.27 -0.22
C ARG A 111 -11.33 -17.94 -1.06
N LYS A 112 -10.74 -18.95 -1.71
CA LYS A 112 -10.11 -18.79 -3.03
C LYS A 112 -11.20 -18.39 -4.05
N GLY A 113 -11.98 -17.35 -3.74
CA GLY A 113 -12.70 -16.61 -4.74
C GLY A 113 -11.66 -15.71 -5.37
N ARG A 114 -11.35 -15.97 -6.65
CA ARG A 114 -10.75 -14.98 -7.53
C ARG A 114 -11.55 -13.68 -7.35
N ARG A 115 -11.11 -12.79 -6.46
CA ARG A 115 -11.53 -11.40 -6.43
C ARG A 115 -10.99 -10.81 -7.73
N ARG A 116 -11.73 -11.03 -8.83
CA ARG A 116 -11.73 -10.13 -9.96
C ARG A 116 -12.02 -8.78 -9.34
N LYS A 117 -10.95 -7.99 -9.12
CA LYS A 117 -11.03 -6.59 -8.78
C LYS A 117 -11.91 -5.97 -9.88
N ARG A 118 -13.21 -5.84 -9.62
CA ARG A 118 -14.04 -4.81 -10.24
C ARG A 118 -13.54 -3.48 -9.67
N LYS A 119 -12.29 -3.12 -9.97
CA LYS A 119 -11.73 -1.80 -9.69
C LYS A 119 -12.34 -0.87 -10.73
N GLY A 120 -13.43 -0.23 -10.32
CA GLY A 120 -13.95 1.04 -10.78
C GLY A 120 -13.69 1.43 -12.24
N LYS A 121 -14.57 1.02 -13.15
CA LYS A 121 -14.76 1.70 -14.45
C LYS A 121 -15.09 3.21 -14.27
N ASN A 122 -15.58 3.62 -13.10
CA ASN A 122 -15.94 5.02 -12.82
C ASN A 122 -14.73 5.93 -12.61
N GLY A 123 -13.63 5.45 -12.01
CA GLY A 123 -12.44 6.27 -11.76
C GLY A 123 -11.64 6.62 -13.02
N ASP A 124 -11.62 5.70 -13.99
CA ASP A 124 -10.93 5.91 -15.28
C ASP A 124 -11.68 6.91 -16.17
N ARG A 125 -13.02 6.88 -16.14
CA ARG A 125 -13.86 7.84 -16.88
C ARG A 125 -13.62 9.27 -16.38
N ASP A 126 -13.52 9.46 -15.06
CA ASP A 126 -13.25 10.76 -14.45
C ASP A 126 -11.81 11.24 -14.72
N LYS A 127 -10.81 10.36 -14.63
CA LYS A 127 -9.43 10.69 -15.02
C LYS A 127 -9.33 11.10 -16.49
N LYS A 128 -10.05 10.40 -17.39
CA LYS A 128 -10.08 10.72 -18.83
C LYS A 128 -10.79 12.06 -19.09
N LYS A 129 -11.88 12.35 -18.37
CA LYS A 129 -12.59 13.65 -18.43
C LYS A 129 -11.69 14.79 -17.96
N ARG A 130 -11.05 14.67 -16.78
CA ARG A 130 -10.10 15.65 -16.26
C ARG A 130 -8.89 15.88 -17.19
N ARG A 131 -8.35 14.82 -17.81
CA ARG A 131 -7.27 14.94 -18.81
C ARG A 131 -7.70 15.70 -20.06
N ARG A 132 -8.92 15.45 -20.58
CA ARG A 132 -9.47 16.18 -21.74
C ARG A 132 -9.71 17.66 -21.41
N GLU A 133 -10.20 17.95 -20.22
CA GLU A 133 -10.45 19.33 -19.78
C GLU A 133 -9.15 20.13 -19.63
N ARG A 134 -8.10 19.55 -19.02
CA ARG A 134 -6.77 20.17 -18.96
C ARG A 134 -6.19 20.47 -20.35
N ARG A 135 -6.36 19.57 -21.32
CA ARG A 135 -5.93 19.81 -22.71
C ARG A 135 -6.71 20.96 -23.37
N ARG A 136 -8.02 21.06 -23.14
CA ARG A 136 -8.85 22.17 -23.64
C ARG A 136 -8.41 23.51 -23.03
N ARG A 137 -8.14 23.57 -21.71
CA ARG A 137 -7.65 24.79 -21.05
C ARG A 137 -6.30 25.23 -21.60
N ARG A 138 -5.35 24.30 -21.81
CA ARG A 138 -4.06 24.63 -22.44
C ARG A 138 -4.19 25.19 -23.85
N ARG A 139 -5.09 24.63 -24.68
CA ARG A 139 -5.37 25.15 -26.03
C ARG A 139 -6.01 26.54 -26.00
N LYS A 140 -6.94 26.80 -25.07
CA LYS A 140 -7.53 28.14 -24.88
C LYS A 140 -6.46 29.15 -24.46
N ASN A 141 -5.63 28.83 -23.47
CA ASN A 141 -4.56 29.73 -23.01
C ASN A 141 -3.52 30.00 -24.11
N LYS A 142 -3.18 29.01 -24.94
CA LYS A 142 -2.29 29.22 -26.09
C LYS A 142 -2.93 30.13 -27.14
N LYS A 143 -4.23 29.98 -27.43
CA LYS A 143 -4.96 30.89 -28.33
C LYS A 143 -5.02 32.31 -27.78
N THR A 144 -5.35 32.50 -26.50
CA THR A 144 -5.41 33.83 -25.89
C THR A 144 -4.03 34.49 -25.77
N GLY A 145 -2.97 33.69 -25.56
CA GLY A 145 -1.58 34.19 -25.60
C GLY A 145 -1.21 34.72 -27.00
N VAL A 146 -1.50 33.95 -28.04
CA VAL A 146 -1.25 34.36 -29.44
C VAL A 146 -2.09 35.57 -29.85
N VAL A 147 -3.34 35.69 -29.36
CA VAL A 147 -4.18 36.88 -29.59
C VAL A 147 -3.58 38.12 -28.90
N ARG A 148 -3.16 38.00 -27.64
CA ARG A 148 -2.51 39.10 -26.90
C ARG A 148 -1.19 39.55 -27.52
N GLU A 149 -0.43 38.61 -28.07
CA GLU A 149 0.84 38.90 -28.75
C GLU A 149 0.61 39.63 -30.08
N ARG A 150 -0.42 39.23 -30.85
CA ARG A 150 -0.86 39.97 -32.05
C ARG A 150 -1.40 41.37 -31.75
N GLU A 151 -2.15 41.55 -30.66
CA GLU A 151 -2.63 42.87 -30.22
C GLU A 151 -1.48 43.79 -29.79
N ARG A 152 -0.48 43.26 -29.08
CA ARG A 152 0.74 44.02 -28.74
C ARG A 152 1.50 44.47 -29.99
N GLY A 153 1.63 43.61 -31.00
CA GLY A 153 2.25 43.97 -32.28
C GLY A 153 1.50 45.07 -33.03
N ARG A 154 0.16 45.03 -33.04
CA ARG A 154 -0.67 46.10 -33.67
C ARG A 154 -0.60 47.43 -32.92
N ASN A 155 -0.57 47.40 -31.59
CA ASN A 155 -0.45 48.63 -30.80
C ASN A 155 0.95 49.26 -30.92
N ALA A 156 2.01 48.44 -31.02
CA ALA A 156 3.36 48.92 -31.29
C ALA A 156 3.47 49.59 -32.68
N ALA A 157 2.84 49.02 -33.71
CA ALA A 157 2.78 49.64 -35.04
C ALA A 157 2.03 50.98 -35.02
N ARG A 158 0.85 51.05 -34.37
CA ARG A 158 0.09 52.31 -34.21
C ARG A 158 0.87 53.41 -33.48
N ASN A 159 1.62 53.07 -32.44
CA ASN A 159 2.42 54.05 -31.71
C ASN A 159 3.57 54.59 -32.57
N ASN A 160 4.20 53.75 -33.40
CA ASN A 160 5.25 54.21 -34.31
C ASN A 160 4.71 55.14 -35.41
N ASP A 161 3.51 54.88 -35.94
CA ASP A 161 2.86 55.77 -36.91
C ASP A 161 2.46 57.12 -36.28
N ALA A 162 2.01 57.13 -35.02
CA ALA A 162 1.74 58.35 -34.26
C ALA A 162 3.01 59.17 -34.02
N SER A 163 4.11 58.53 -33.61
CA SER A 163 5.40 59.22 -33.41
C SER A 163 6.02 59.75 -34.71
N ASN A 164 5.77 59.10 -35.86
CA ASN A 164 6.26 59.56 -37.15
C ASN A 164 5.42 60.72 -37.73
N SER A 165 4.13 60.78 -37.40
CA SER A 165 3.25 61.90 -37.78
C SER A 165 3.49 63.17 -36.94
N GLU A 166 3.92 63.05 -35.67
CA GLU A 166 4.43 64.17 -34.88
C GLU A 166 5.78 64.72 -35.40
N LYS A 167 6.69 63.85 -35.84
CA LYS A 167 7.96 64.27 -36.49
C LYS A 167 7.75 65.00 -37.82
N LYS A 168 6.77 64.57 -38.63
CA LYS A 168 6.42 65.29 -39.88
C LYS A 168 5.76 66.65 -39.64
N ARG A 169 5.01 66.83 -38.55
CA ARG A 169 4.42 68.13 -38.15
C ARG A 169 5.45 69.13 -37.59
N SER A 170 6.58 68.63 -37.06
CA SER A 170 7.67 69.48 -36.56
C SER A 170 8.67 69.88 -37.65
N SER A 171 8.81 69.11 -38.74
CA SER A 171 9.63 69.49 -39.90
C SER A 171 8.96 70.46 -40.89
N SER A 172 7.64 70.65 -40.84
CA SER A 172 6.93 71.63 -41.68
C SER A 172 6.81 73.02 -41.03
N LYS A 173 7.26 73.20 -39.79
CA LYS A 173 7.22 74.50 -39.07
C LYS A 173 8.53 75.30 -39.16
N THR A 174 9.55 74.79 -39.84
CA THR A 174 10.86 75.45 -40.04
C THR A 174 11.10 75.92 -41.49
N ARG A 175 10.04 76.10 -42.29
CA ARG A 175 10.15 76.53 -43.70
C ARG A 175 9.23 77.69 -44.08
N SER A 176 8.98 78.59 -43.14
CA SER A 176 8.35 79.89 -43.35
C SER A 176 9.06 80.90 -42.45
N GLY A 177 10.12 81.51 -42.95
CA GLY A 177 11.02 82.38 -42.20
C GLY A 177 12.23 82.77 -43.04
N SER A 178 11.96 83.38 -44.20
CA SER A 178 12.88 84.22 -44.95
C SER A 178 12.08 85.37 -45.52
#